data_AF-A0A733X670-F1
#
_entry.id   AF-A0A733X670-F1
#
_cell.length_a   1.000
_cell.length_b   1.000
_cell.length_c   1.000
_cell.angle_alpha   90.00
_cell.angle_beta   90.00
_cell.angle_gamma   90.00
#
_symmetry.space_group_name_H-M   'P 1'
#
loop_
_entity.id
_entity.type
_entity.pdbx_description
1 polymer ?
#
loop_
_entity_poly.entity_id
_entity_poly.type
_entity_poly.pdbx_seq_one_letter_code
_entity_poly.pdbx_strand_id
1 'polypeptide(L)' 'MDISLANLIELVKKVNRNKVPNSMPAEEISRLRVRKYRDPQNTETTELPESLKALLAY' A
#
# COMPACT_ATOMS: atom_id res chain seq x y z
N MET A 1 11.23 -19.35 8.55
CA MET A 1 11.35 -17.91 8.25
C MET A 1 9.93 -17.40 8.08
N ASP A 2 9.47 -16.50 8.96
CA ASP A 2 8.11 -15.98 8.89
C ASP A 2 8.07 -14.75 7.98
N ILE A 3 7.45 -14.92 6.81
CA ILE A 3 7.39 -13.95 5.70
C ILE A 3 6.04 -13.22 5.65
N SER A 4 5.35 -13.10 6.78
CA SER A 4 4.07 -12.40 6.88
C SER A 4 4.20 -10.90 6.57
N LEU A 5 3.10 -10.31 6.10
CA LEU A 5 3.01 -8.87 5.84
C LEU A 5 3.25 -8.04 7.10
N ALA A 6 2.79 -8.50 8.27
CA ALA A 6 3.03 -7.83 9.54
C ALA A 6 4.52 -7.71 9.85
N ASN A 7 5.29 -8.80 9.67
CA ASN A 7 6.74 -8.78 9.86
C ASN A 7 7.43 -7.86 8.86
N LEU A 8 6.97 -7.83 7.60
CA LEU A 8 7.49 -6.92 6.60
C LEU A 8 7.30 -5.45 7.02
N ILE A 9 6.10 -5.09 7.48
CA ILE A 9 5.82 -3.71 7.91
C ILE A 9 6.73 -3.32 9.07
N GLU A 10 6.90 -4.16 10.10
CA GLU A 10 7.81 -3.88 11.22
C GLU A 10 9.26 -3.68 10.77
N LEU A 11 9.74 -4.48 9.81
CA LEU A 11 11.07 -4.28 9.22
C LEU A 11 11.16 -2.95 8.45
N VAL A 12 10.13 -2.60 7.69
CA VAL A 12 10.05 -1.31 6.98
C VAL A 12 10.09 -0.16 7.98
N LYS A 13 9.36 -0.26 9.11
CA LYS A 13 9.41 0.78 10.15
C LYS A 13 10.82 0.97 10.69
N LYS A 14 11.50 -0.15 10.97
CA LYS A 14 12.86 -0.17 11.53
C LYS A 14 13.90 0.48 10.62
N VAL A 15 13.76 0.37 9.30
CA VAL A 15 14.73 0.89 8.33
C VAL A 15 14.31 2.20 7.68
N ASN A 16 13.12 2.74 8.01
CA ASN A 16 12.60 3.96 7.42
C ASN A 16 13.53 5.15 7.73
N ARG A 17 14.02 5.81 6.68
CA ARG A 17 14.85 7.01 6.79
C ARG A 17 14.05 8.30 6.78
N ASN A 18 12.75 8.22 6.47
CA ASN A 18 11.86 9.36 6.55
C ASN A 18 11.62 9.74 8.02
N LYS A 19 11.93 10.98 8.38
CA LYS A 19 11.79 11.50 9.75
C LYS A 19 10.35 11.89 10.10
N VAL A 20 9.49 12.06 9.10
CA VAL A 20 8.08 12.43 9.27
C VAL A 20 7.24 11.45 8.44
N PRO A 21 6.92 10.26 8.98
CA PRO A 21 6.04 9.33 8.29
C PRO A 21 4.68 10.00 8.05
N ASN A 22 4.14 9.77 6.86
CA ASN A 22 2.87 10.34 6.41
C ASN A 22 1.92 9.20 6.06
N SER A 23 1.26 8.68 7.09
CA SER A 23 0.28 7.62 6.93
C SER A 23 -1.00 8.17 6.32
N MET A 24 -1.58 7.38 5.43
CA MET A 24 -2.88 7.66 4.83
C MET A 24 -4.00 7.05 5.69
N PRO A 25 -5.10 7.77 5.95
CA PRO A 25 -6.24 7.22 6.70
C PRO A 25 -6.82 5.97 6.05
N ALA A 26 -7.34 5.05 6.86
CA ALA A 26 -7.91 3.79 6.37
C ALA A 26 -9.09 4.03 5.40
N GLU A 27 -9.89 5.06 5.65
CA GLU A 27 -10.99 5.47 4.76
C GLU A 27 -10.48 5.89 3.38
N GLU A 28 -9.35 6.61 3.31
CA GLU A 28 -8.75 7.03 2.04
C GLU A 28 -8.16 5.83 1.30
N ILE A 29 -7.45 4.95 2.01
CA ILE A 29 -6.88 3.72 1.45
C ILE A 29 -7.99 2.80 0.89
N SER A 30 -9.13 2.70 1.58
CA SER A 30 -10.26 1.87 1.15
C SER A 30 -10.88 2.32 -0.18
N ARG A 31 -10.73 3.61 -0.54
CA ARG A 31 -11.23 4.18 -1.80
C ARG A 31 -10.24 4.01 -2.95
N LEU A 32 -9.01 3.57 -2.68
CA LEU A 32 -7.99 3.43 -3.71
C LEU A 32 -8.30 2.27 -4.65
N ARG A 33 -8.09 2.53 -5.94
CA ARG A 33 -8.29 1.61 -7.05
C ARG A 33 -7.13 1.76 -8.02
N VAL A 34 -6.66 0.66 -8.61
CA VAL A 34 -5.60 0.69 -9.63
C VAL A 34 -6.18 0.29 -10.99
N ARG A 35 -5.69 0.89 -12.08
CA ARG A 35 -6.11 0.49 -13.44
C ARG A 35 -5.73 -0.96 -13.68
N LYS A 36 -6.67 -1.77 -14.17
CA LYS A 36 -6.45 -3.20 -14.42
C LYS A 36 -5.57 -3.43 -15.65
N TYR A 37 -5.70 -2.55 -16.65
CA TYR A 37 -4.98 -2.64 -17.91
C TYR A 37 -4.06 -1.43 -18.10
N ARG A 38 -3.01 -1.61 -18.90
CA ARG A 38 -2.09 -0.51 -19.27
C ARG A 38 -2.66 0.44 -20.30
N ASP A 39 -3.65 -0.02 -21.08
CA ASP A 39 -4.32 0.81 -22.08
C ASP A 39 -4.98 2.02 -21.42
N PRO A 40 -4.57 3.26 -21.76
CA PRO A 40 -5.15 4.47 -21.18
C PRO A 40 -6.65 4.64 -21.46
N GLN A 41 -7.15 4.09 -22.57
CA GLN A 41 -8.57 4.16 -22.93
C GLN A 41 -9.43 3.21 -22.09
N ASN A 42 -8.82 2.18 -21.49
CA ASN A 42 -9.53 1.24 -20.65
C ASN A 42 -9.66 1.77 -19.21
N THR A 43 -10.90 2.04 -18.79
CA THR A 43 -11.25 2.59 -17.47
C THR A 43 -11.49 1.54 -16.39
N GLU A 44 -11.37 0.25 -16.71
CA GLU A 44 -11.53 -0.81 -15.72
C GLU A 44 -10.46 -0.71 -14.62
N THR A 45 -10.92 -0.84 -13.38
CA THR A 45 -10.08 -0.76 -12.19
C THR A 45 -10.17 -2.06 -11.39
N THR A 46 -9.19 -2.29 -10.54
CA THR A 46 -9.10 -3.42 -9.61
C THR A 46 -8.63 -2.94 -8.24
N GLU A 47 -8.75 -3.80 -7.24
CA GLU A 47 -8.27 -3.54 -5.89
C GLU A 47 -6.74 -3.48 -5.82
N LEU A 48 -6.23 -2.69 -4.88
CA LEU A 48 -4.80 -2.65 -4.57
C LEU A 48 -4.38 -3.91 -3.82
N PRO A 49 -3.14 -4.39 -4.01
CA PRO A 49 -2.61 -5.47 -3.19
C PRO A 49 -2.44 -5.03 -1.73
N GLU A 50 -2.66 -5.97 -0.80
CA GLU A 50 -2.61 -5.72 0.65
C GLU A 50 -1.26 -5.16 1.12
N SER A 51 -0.16 -5.57 0.48
CA SER A 51 1.17 -5.03 0.79
C SER A 51 1.27 -3.53 0.54
N LEU A 52 0.67 -3.02 -0.54
CA LEU A 52 0.68 -1.59 -0.85
C LEU A 52 -0.24 -0.82 0.10
N LYS A 53 -1.41 -1.37 0.42
CA LYS A 53 -2.33 -0.77 1.41
C LYS A 53 -1.65 -0.64 2.79
N ALA A 54 -0.95 -1.69 3.23
CA ALA A 54 -0.26 -1.70 4.51
C ALA A 54 0.92 -0.72 4.56
N LEU A 55 1.62 -0.50 3.45
CA LEU A 55 2.68 0.51 3.36
C LEU A 55 2.13 1.94 3.38
N LEU A 56 0.96 2.18 2.78
CA LEU A 56 0.30 3.48 2.80
C LEU A 56 -0.28 3.82 4.18
N ALA A 57 -0.67 2.81 4.97
CA ALA A 57 -1.26 2.98 6.29
C ALA A 57 -0.24 3.23 7.41
N TYR A 58 1.07 3.07 7.16
CA TYR A 58 2.15 3.21 8.15
C TYR A 58 2.83 4.59 8.06
#